data_AF-A0A1Y0VPW2-F1
#
_entry.id   AF-A0A1Y0VPW2-F1
#
_cell.length_a   1.000
_cell.length_b   1.000
_cell.length_c   1.000
_cell.angle_alpha   90.00
_cell.angle_beta   90.00
_cell.angle_gamma   90.00
#
_symmetry.space_group_name_H-M   'P 1'
#
loop_
_entity.id
_entity.type
_entity.pdbx_description
1 polymer ?
#
loop_
_entity_poly.entity_id
_entity_poly.type
_entity_poly.pdbx_seq_one_letter_code
_entity_poly.pdbx_strand_id
1 'polypeptide(L)'
;MDKPTMLTYIYSEQAKMLSILDQYPLNIDKALNKMPKDVNKILVLATGSSYNAALSSKYYFEKITNIQMEIQEPYNYSHYEKIDKHIDAVIGISQSGQSTATIEALKKVKQDHPVFSIGVTSLPKTEISEETDTILDILIGREHVGYVTLGFTATVLNMMLLAIRIAAVNHVITSEQELHEIQDLKKLALNIDNVINKTESFIKQHIDSLTKATQFTSIAYGPSVGTCSEMATKFSEVVRVPSQGFELEAFMHGPYLEVNKDHYIFSLKPTHKKVYMKKSYL
;
A
#
# COMPACT_ATOMS: atom_id res chain seq x y z
N MET A 1 9.82 30.01 5.01
CA MET A 1 9.94 28.73 4.31
C MET A 1 8.64 28.50 3.58
N ASP A 2 8.70 28.15 2.30
CA ASP A 2 7.50 27.82 1.53
C ASP A 2 6.79 26.61 2.16
N LYS A 3 5.45 26.61 2.09
CA LYS A 3 4.66 25.48 2.61
C LYS A 3 4.98 24.24 1.77
N PRO A 4 5.14 23.05 2.39
CA PRO A 4 5.41 21.83 1.65
C PRO A 4 4.26 21.51 0.69
N THR A 5 4.60 20.92 -0.45
CA THR A 5 3.65 20.45 -1.47
C THR A 5 3.77 18.92 -1.60
N MET A 6 2.89 18.29 -2.39
CA MET A 6 3.07 16.88 -2.75
C MET A 6 4.44 16.64 -3.40
N LEU A 7 4.89 17.55 -4.26
CA LEU A 7 6.21 17.45 -4.89
C LEU A 7 7.36 17.48 -3.88
N THR A 8 7.23 18.26 -2.80
CA THR A 8 8.22 18.27 -1.71
C THR A 8 8.42 16.87 -1.13
N TYR A 9 7.34 16.11 -0.96
CA TYR A 9 7.40 14.74 -0.43
C TYR A 9 7.83 13.73 -1.50
N ILE A 10 7.32 13.84 -2.74
CA ILE A 10 7.72 12.99 -3.88
C ILE A 10 9.23 13.06 -4.13
N TYR A 11 9.81 14.26 -4.22
CA TYR A 11 11.25 14.41 -4.44
C TYR A 11 12.11 13.94 -3.25
N SER A 12 11.49 13.68 -2.08
CA SER A 12 12.19 13.11 -0.93
C SER A 12 12.10 11.57 -0.87
N GLU A 13 11.28 10.94 -1.71
CA GLU A 13 11.00 9.49 -1.64
C GLU A 13 12.27 8.66 -1.78
N GLN A 14 13.15 8.95 -2.75
CA GLN A 14 14.39 8.18 -2.94
C GLN A 14 15.23 8.12 -1.65
N ALA A 15 15.55 9.28 -1.08
CA ALA A 15 16.36 9.37 0.14
C ALA A 15 15.66 8.69 1.33
N LYS A 16 14.33 8.83 1.43
CA LYS A 16 13.55 8.22 2.51
C LYS A 16 13.45 6.70 2.37
N MET A 17 13.25 6.17 1.17
CA MET A 17 13.20 4.73 0.92
C MET A 17 14.55 4.07 1.24
N LEU A 18 15.66 4.70 0.84
CA LEU A 18 17.00 4.24 1.20
C LEU A 18 17.21 4.26 2.72
N SER A 19 16.80 5.34 3.39
CA SER A 19 16.88 5.43 4.85
C SER A 19 16.05 4.36 5.57
N ILE A 20 14.86 4.00 5.06
CA ILE A 20 14.04 2.91 5.60
C ILE A 20 14.77 1.57 5.42
N LEU A 21 15.32 1.32 4.24
CA LEU A 21 16.07 0.10 3.91
C LEU A 21 17.33 -0.06 4.77
N ASP A 22 17.98 1.04 5.15
CA ASP A 22 19.16 1.01 6.03
C ASP A 22 18.80 0.72 7.51
N GLN A 23 17.54 0.87 7.91
CA GLN A 23 17.05 0.47 9.23
C GLN A 23 16.59 -1.00 9.29
N TYR A 24 16.61 -1.72 8.17
CA TYR A 24 16.35 -3.15 8.13
C TYR A 24 17.57 -3.96 8.64
N PRO A 25 17.38 -5.02 9.46
CA PRO A 25 16.10 -5.56 9.95
C PRO A 25 15.61 -4.92 11.27
N LEU A 26 16.41 -4.05 11.91
CA LEU A 26 16.18 -3.60 13.29
C LEU A 26 14.78 -2.98 13.52
N ASN A 27 14.28 -2.15 12.61
CA ASN A 27 12.94 -1.56 12.74
C ASN A 27 11.84 -2.63 12.69
N ILE A 28 11.99 -3.61 11.78
CA ILE A 28 11.04 -4.70 11.58
C ILE A 28 11.09 -5.68 12.75
N ASP A 29 12.27 -6.02 13.25
CA ASP A 29 12.45 -6.91 14.41
C ASP A 29 11.78 -6.36 15.67
N LYS A 30 11.78 -5.03 15.86
CA LYS A 30 11.04 -4.39 16.95
C LYS A 30 9.53 -4.57 16.81
N ALA A 31 9.00 -4.42 15.59
CA ALA A 31 7.58 -4.60 15.32
C ALA A 31 7.15 -6.09 15.43
N LEU A 32 8.02 -7.02 15.04
CA LEU A 32 7.78 -8.46 15.15
C LEU A 32 8.02 -9.03 16.56
N ASN A 33 8.44 -8.20 17.51
CA ASN A 33 8.73 -8.66 18.86
C ASN A 33 7.48 -9.35 19.46
N LYS A 34 7.64 -10.61 19.86
CA LYS A 34 6.57 -11.48 20.40
C LYS A 34 5.50 -11.93 19.39
N MET A 35 5.70 -11.68 18.09
CA MET A 35 4.82 -12.27 17.08
C MET A 35 4.89 -13.81 17.17
N PRO A 36 3.75 -14.52 17.16
CA PRO A 36 3.74 -15.97 17.11
C PRO A 36 4.44 -16.50 15.85
N LYS A 37 5.06 -17.68 15.92
CA LYS A 37 5.72 -18.30 14.76
C LYS A 37 4.71 -18.88 13.77
N ASP A 38 3.65 -19.49 14.29
CA ASP A 38 2.63 -20.23 13.52
C ASP A 38 1.48 -19.31 13.09
N VAL A 39 1.82 -18.21 12.40
CA VAL A 39 0.83 -17.30 11.81
C VAL A 39 0.51 -17.77 10.40
N ASN A 40 -0.74 -18.14 10.14
CA ASN A 40 -1.22 -18.58 8.82
C ASN A 40 -2.19 -17.57 8.20
N LYS A 41 -2.91 -16.79 9.03
CA LYS A 41 -3.84 -15.77 8.57
C LYS A 41 -3.66 -14.46 9.34
N ILE A 42 -3.45 -13.37 8.61
CA ILE A 42 -3.38 -12.01 9.12
C ILE A 42 -4.58 -11.21 8.64
N LEU A 43 -5.25 -10.53 9.57
CA LEU A 43 -6.23 -9.49 9.26
C LEU A 43 -5.56 -8.12 9.20
N VAL A 44 -5.80 -7.37 8.13
CA VAL A 44 -5.37 -5.99 7.96
C VAL A 44 -6.57 -5.06 8.02
N LEU A 45 -6.57 -4.12 8.96
CA LEU A 45 -7.60 -3.11 9.16
C LEU A 45 -7.07 -1.75 8.71
N ALA A 46 -7.58 -1.25 7.59
CA ALA A 46 -7.07 -0.04 6.96
C ALA A 46 -8.14 0.61 6.09
N THR A 47 -8.04 1.93 5.86
CA THR A 47 -8.97 2.67 4.99
C THR A 47 -8.23 3.68 4.11
N GLY A 48 -8.82 4.06 2.98
CA GLY A 48 -8.23 5.01 2.02
C GLY A 48 -6.84 4.60 1.54
N SER A 49 -5.89 5.54 1.51
CA SER A 49 -4.50 5.26 1.08
C SER A 49 -3.82 4.14 1.87
N SER A 50 -4.17 3.94 3.15
CA SER A 50 -3.66 2.81 3.94
C SER A 50 -4.23 1.47 3.47
N TYR A 51 -5.51 1.41 3.07
CA TYR A 51 -6.09 0.22 2.44
C TYR A 51 -5.43 -0.07 1.09
N ASN A 52 -5.24 0.96 0.27
CA ASN A 52 -4.58 0.82 -1.03
C ASN A 52 -3.12 0.34 -0.89
N ALA A 53 -2.41 0.77 0.16
CA ALA A 53 -1.05 0.31 0.45
C ALA A 53 -1.01 -1.17 0.88
N ALA A 54 -1.97 -1.61 1.70
CA ALA A 54 -2.16 -3.03 2.01
C ALA A 54 -2.44 -3.84 0.75
N LEU A 55 -3.35 -3.37 -0.11
CA LEU A 55 -3.68 -4.04 -1.36
C LEU A 55 -2.49 -4.14 -2.32
N SER A 56 -1.66 -3.08 -2.37
CA SER A 56 -0.45 -3.03 -3.19
C SER A 56 0.65 -4.00 -2.72
N SER A 57 0.68 -4.33 -1.43
CA SER A 57 1.67 -5.25 -0.84
C SER A 57 1.16 -6.68 -0.67
N LYS A 58 -0.16 -6.91 -0.66
CA LYS A 58 -0.82 -8.20 -0.42
C LYS A 58 -0.19 -9.37 -1.18
N TYR A 59 -0.19 -9.33 -2.51
CA TYR A 59 0.28 -10.47 -3.31
C TYR A 59 1.78 -10.75 -3.15
N TYR A 60 2.59 -9.72 -2.87
CA TYR A 60 4.01 -9.91 -2.53
C TYR A 60 4.12 -10.57 -1.15
N PHE A 61 3.38 -10.06 -0.17
CA PHE A 61 3.35 -10.56 1.20
C PHE A 61 2.96 -12.05 1.24
N GLU A 62 1.82 -12.41 0.64
CA GLU A 62 1.34 -13.79 0.63
C GLU A 62 2.32 -14.72 -0.10
N LYS A 63 2.91 -14.27 -1.21
CA LYS A 63 3.84 -15.08 -1.99
C LYS A 63 5.12 -15.43 -1.23
N ILE A 64 5.69 -14.48 -0.49
CA ILE A 64 6.98 -14.70 0.19
C ILE A 64 6.81 -15.37 1.56
N THR A 65 5.66 -15.15 2.23
CA THR A 65 5.42 -15.68 3.58
C THR A 65 4.60 -16.97 3.61
N ASN A 66 3.81 -17.26 2.57
CA ASN A 66 2.72 -18.26 2.58
C ASN A 66 1.60 -17.97 3.60
N ILE A 67 1.50 -16.74 4.11
CA ILE A 67 0.47 -16.30 5.05
C ILE A 67 -0.66 -15.63 4.27
N GLN A 68 -1.91 -16.01 4.54
CA GLN A 68 -3.07 -15.36 3.96
C GLN A 68 -3.27 -13.97 4.57
N MET A 69 -3.40 -12.94 3.74
CA MET A 69 -3.69 -11.58 4.17
C MET A 69 -5.14 -11.21 3.84
N GLU A 70 -5.99 -11.07 4.84
CA GLU A 70 -7.34 -10.54 4.66
C GLU A 70 -7.34 -9.04 4.92
N ILE A 71 -7.77 -8.21 3.97
CA ILE A 71 -7.81 -6.75 4.13
C ILE A 71 -9.26 -6.33 4.24
N GLN A 72 -9.60 -5.57 5.28
CA GLN A 72 -10.97 -5.16 5.57
C GLN A 72 -11.06 -3.66 5.85
N GLU A 73 -12.13 -3.04 5.35
CA GLU A 73 -12.51 -1.68 5.71
C GLU A 73 -12.98 -1.67 7.18
N PRO A 74 -12.33 -0.87 8.06
CA PRO A 74 -12.46 -1.05 9.49
C PRO A 74 -13.84 -0.67 10.03
N TYR A 75 -14.51 0.33 9.45
CA TYR A 75 -15.88 0.68 9.84
C TYR A 75 -16.86 -0.47 9.54
N ASN A 76 -16.76 -1.06 8.34
CA ASN A 76 -17.61 -2.19 7.99
C ASN A 76 -17.31 -3.40 8.91
N TYR A 77 -16.03 -3.68 9.12
CA TYR A 77 -15.59 -4.77 9.98
C TYR A 77 -16.10 -4.65 11.42
N SER A 78 -16.05 -3.46 12.01
CA SER A 78 -16.47 -3.26 13.40
C SER A 78 -17.99 -3.36 13.60
N HIS A 79 -18.79 -3.02 12.58
CA HIS A 79 -20.25 -2.92 12.69
C HIS A 79 -21.02 -4.10 12.10
N TYR A 80 -20.49 -4.75 11.06
CA TYR A 80 -21.23 -5.76 10.28
C TYR A 80 -20.56 -7.14 10.25
N GLU A 81 -19.23 -7.21 10.40
CA GLU A 81 -18.52 -8.47 10.36
C GLU A 81 -18.48 -9.17 11.72
N LYS A 82 -18.40 -10.51 11.68
CA LYS A 82 -18.06 -11.34 12.83
C LYS A 82 -16.57 -11.63 12.80
N ILE A 83 -15.93 -11.58 13.96
CA ILE A 83 -14.49 -11.87 14.02
C ILE A 83 -14.25 -13.36 13.75
N ASP A 84 -13.47 -13.63 12.70
CA ASP A 84 -12.97 -14.95 12.40
C ASP A 84 -11.96 -15.39 13.46
N LYS A 85 -12.25 -16.51 14.13
CA LYS A 85 -11.40 -17.08 15.19
C LYS A 85 -10.13 -17.75 14.64
N HIS A 86 -10.02 -17.92 13.33
CA HIS A 86 -8.81 -18.40 12.66
C HIS A 86 -7.82 -17.30 12.29
N ILE A 87 -8.10 -16.03 12.62
CA ILE A 87 -7.11 -14.96 12.51
C ILE A 87 -6.04 -15.19 13.59
N ASP A 88 -4.77 -15.25 13.19
CA ASP A 88 -3.63 -15.49 14.08
C ASP A 88 -2.94 -14.19 14.52
N ALA A 89 -3.04 -13.14 13.70
CA ALA A 89 -2.52 -11.81 14.01
C ALA A 89 -3.26 -10.71 13.26
N VAL A 90 -3.15 -9.47 13.73
CA VAL A 90 -3.83 -8.30 13.19
C VAL A 90 -2.84 -7.18 12.89
N ILE A 91 -3.03 -6.47 11.79
CA ILE A 91 -2.27 -5.28 11.44
C ILE A 91 -3.26 -4.12 11.24
N GLY A 92 -3.16 -3.10 12.07
CA GLY A 92 -3.87 -1.83 11.86
C GLY A 92 -2.99 -0.85 11.10
N ILE A 93 -3.45 -0.29 9.98
CA ILE A 93 -2.68 0.69 9.22
C ILE A 93 -3.38 2.04 9.26
N SER A 94 -2.68 3.05 9.79
CA SER A 94 -3.11 4.44 9.78
C SER A 94 -1.88 5.33 9.83
N GLN A 95 -1.56 6.04 8.74
CA GLN A 95 -0.38 6.91 8.67
C GLN A 95 -0.34 7.92 9.82
N SER A 96 -1.48 8.55 10.14
CA SER A 96 -1.59 9.47 11.28
C SER A 96 -1.61 8.77 12.64
N GLY A 97 -1.93 7.47 12.67
CA GLY A 97 -2.30 6.72 13.88
C GLY A 97 -3.58 7.19 14.58
N GLN A 98 -4.41 8.01 13.90
CA GLN A 98 -5.58 8.68 14.49
C GLN A 98 -6.92 8.32 13.82
N SER A 99 -6.92 7.40 12.84
CA SER A 99 -8.15 6.96 12.17
C SER A 99 -9.09 6.28 13.16
N THR A 100 -10.19 6.95 13.53
CA THR A 100 -11.14 6.47 14.53
C THR A 100 -11.73 5.11 14.15
N ALA A 101 -12.11 4.92 12.89
CA ALA A 101 -12.62 3.65 12.41
C ALA A 101 -11.60 2.51 12.59
N THR A 102 -10.33 2.74 12.24
CA THR A 102 -9.25 1.76 12.42
C THR A 102 -9.05 1.43 13.89
N ILE A 103 -9.01 2.45 14.76
CA ILE A 103 -8.83 2.31 16.21
C ILE A 103 -10.00 1.51 16.82
N GLU A 104 -11.25 1.82 16.44
CA GLU A 104 -12.44 1.10 16.91
C GLU A 104 -12.44 -0.37 16.47
N ALA A 105 -12.03 -0.66 15.23
CA ALA A 105 -11.92 -2.02 14.74
C ALA A 105 -10.82 -2.81 15.49
N LEU A 106 -9.67 -2.19 15.76
CA LEU A 106 -8.61 -2.79 16.58
C LEU A 106 -9.08 -3.08 18.01
N LYS A 107 -9.76 -2.12 18.65
CA LYS A 107 -10.37 -2.28 19.97
C LYS A 107 -11.31 -3.48 20.01
N LYS A 108 -12.19 -3.59 19.01
CA LYS A 108 -13.12 -4.72 18.91
C LYS A 108 -12.39 -6.05 18.81
N VAL A 109 -11.38 -6.16 17.94
CA VAL A 109 -10.60 -7.40 17.83
C VAL A 109 -9.88 -7.73 19.13
N LYS A 110 -9.21 -6.76 19.74
CA LYS A 110 -8.51 -6.92 21.03
C LYS A 110 -9.45 -7.41 22.16
N GLN A 111 -10.71 -6.98 22.17
CA GLN A 111 -11.71 -7.40 23.15
C GLN A 111 -12.27 -8.80 22.89
N ASP A 112 -12.63 -9.08 21.64
CA ASP A 112 -13.39 -10.29 21.29
C ASP A 112 -12.49 -11.48 20.89
N HIS A 113 -11.28 -11.22 20.38
CA HIS A 113 -10.31 -12.23 19.93
C HIS A 113 -8.87 -11.68 20.12
N PRO A 114 -8.33 -11.73 21.34
CA PRO A 114 -7.04 -11.11 21.67
C PRO A 114 -5.90 -11.90 21.03
N VAL A 115 -5.51 -11.48 19.82
CA VAL A 115 -4.36 -11.98 19.07
C VAL A 115 -3.31 -10.90 18.92
N PHE A 116 -2.09 -11.32 18.58
CA PHE A 116 -0.98 -10.39 18.40
C PHE A 116 -1.30 -9.32 17.36
N SER A 117 -0.99 -8.06 17.68
CA SER A 117 -1.39 -6.91 16.89
C SER A 117 -0.25 -5.92 16.64
N ILE A 118 -0.13 -5.45 15.39
CA ILE A 118 0.85 -4.45 14.98
C ILE A 118 0.13 -3.19 14.50
N GLY A 119 0.49 -2.03 15.03
CA GLY A 119 0.08 -0.73 14.49
C GLY A 119 1.12 -0.17 13.52
N VAL A 120 0.74 0.07 12.27
CA VAL A 120 1.59 0.65 11.23
C VAL A 120 1.24 2.12 11.07
N THR A 121 2.19 3.01 11.37
CA THR A 121 1.96 4.47 11.43
C THR A 121 3.26 5.23 11.17
N SER A 122 3.16 6.52 10.79
CA SER A 122 4.32 7.42 10.77
C SER A 122 4.50 8.21 12.08
N LEU A 123 3.56 8.04 13.01
CA LEU A 123 3.51 8.70 14.31
C LEU A 123 3.35 7.65 15.42
N PRO A 124 4.44 6.99 15.87
CA PRO A 124 4.39 5.82 16.75
C PRO A 124 3.90 6.07 18.18
N LYS A 125 3.57 7.32 18.53
CA LYS A 125 3.07 7.74 19.85
C LYS A 125 1.71 8.41 19.71
N THR A 126 0.78 7.67 19.12
CA THR A 126 -0.61 8.10 18.84
C THR A 126 -1.58 7.02 19.27
N GLU A 127 -2.86 7.29 19.11
CA GLU A 127 -3.99 6.51 19.58
C GLU A 127 -3.97 5.06 19.10
N ILE A 128 -3.43 4.79 17.91
CA ILE A 128 -3.23 3.40 17.43
C ILE A 128 -2.32 2.58 18.35
N SER A 129 -1.33 3.21 19.01
CA SER A 129 -0.37 2.54 19.88
C SER A 129 -0.96 2.03 21.19
N GLU A 130 -2.13 2.55 21.59
CA GLU A 130 -2.86 2.06 22.77
C GLU A 130 -3.61 0.75 22.46
N GLU A 131 -3.89 0.51 21.18
CA GLU A 131 -4.72 -0.60 20.71
C GLU A 131 -3.96 -1.75 20.05
N THR A 132 -2.63 -1.65 19.98
CA THR A 132 -1.76 -2.67 19.38
C THR A 132 -0.63 -3.09 20.31
N ASP A 133 -0.15 -4.33 20.19
CA ASP A 133 0.94 -4.87 21.02
C ASP A 133 2.30 -4.29 20.67
N THR A 134 2.54 -4.06 19.38
CA THR A 134 3.76 -3.43 18.87
C THR A 134 3.44 -2.39 17.80
N ILE A 135 4.43 -1.55 17.50
CA ILE A 135 4.34 -0.53 16.45
C ILE A 135 5.41 -0.76 15.41
N LEU A 136 5.01 -0.68 14.14
CA LEU A 136 5.87 -0.50 13.00
C LEU A 136 5.83 0.97 12.57
N ASP A 137 6.86 1.72 12.94
CA ASP A 137 7.06 3.08 12.42
C ASP A 137 7.51 2.98 10.95
N ILE A 138 6.81 3.67 10.05
CA ILE A 138 7.18 3.72 8.62
C ILE A 138 8.34 4.71 8.34
N LEU A 139 8.86 5.38 9.37
CA LEU A 139 10.10 6.18 9.41
C LEU A 139 10.13 7.43 8.51
N ILE A 140 8.97 7.97 8.17
CA ILE A 140 8.89 9.21 7.36
C ILE A 140 8.73 10.48 8.21
N GLY A 141 8.36 10.32 9.49
CA GLY A 141 7.94 11.43 10.34
C GLY A 141 6.57 11.97 9.94
N ARG A 142 6.37 13.29 10.08
CA ARG A 142 5.09 13.92 9.76
C ARG A 142 5.06 14.43 8.32
N GLU A 143 4.13 13.91 7.55
CA GLU A 143 3.72 14.50 6.26
C GLU A 143 2.58 15.49 6.52
N HIS A 144 2.78 16.77 6.18
CA HIS A 144 1.85 17.86 6.49
C HIS A 144 0.82 18.10 5.37
N VAL A 145 1.02 17.50 4.20
CA VAL A 145 0.10 17.59 3.07
C VAL A 145 -0.90 16.45 3.18
N GLY A 146 -2.20 16.77 3.19
CA GLY A 146 -3.27 15.78 3.36
C GLY A 146 -3.39 14.79 2.20
N TYR A 147 -2.95 15.18 1.00
CA TYR A 147 -2.87 14.31 -0.17
C TYR A 147 -1.54 13.53 -0.12
N VAL A 148 -1.51 12.50 0.72
CA VAL A 148 -0.29 11.76 1.07
C VAL A 148 0.37 11.13 -0.16
N THR A 149 1.70 11.13 -0.19
CA THR A 149 2.52 10.57 -1.29
C THR A 149 3.60 9.67 -0.70
N LEU A 150 4.57 10.26 -0.01
CA LEU A 150 5.63 9.57 0.71
C LEU A 150 5.05 8.55 1.72
N GLY A 151 3.97 8.90 2.42
CA GLY A 151 3.24 8.01 3.32
C GLY A 151 2.78 6.70 2.70
N PHE A 152 2.23 6.76 1.50
CA PHE A 152 1.80 5.59 0.75
C PHE A 152 3.00 4.71 0.38
N THR A 153 4.01 5.29 -0.28
CA THR A 153 5.21 4.56 -0.72
C THR A 153 5.95 3.91 0.46
N ALA A 154 6.11 4.63 1.57
CA ALA A 154 6.75 4.11 2.78
C ALA A 154 5.96 2.98 3.44
N THR A 155 4.63 3.06 3.44
CA THR A 155 3.78 1.99 3.98
C THR A 155 3.92 0.72 3.15
N VAL A 156 3.87 0.82 1.81
CA VAL A 156 4.08 -0.33 0.92
C VAL A 156 5.45 -0.97 1.16
N LEU A 157 6.52 -0.16 1.21
CA LEU A 157 7.86 -0.66 1.47
C LEU A 157 7.97 -1.38 2.82
N ASN A 158 7.45 -0.78 3.90
CA ASN A 158 7.50 -1.39 5.23
C ASN A 158 6.68 -2.68 5.32
N MET A 159 5.53 -2.77 4.63
CA MET A 159 4.76 -4.02 4.53
C MET A 159 5.53 -5.11 3.76
N MET A 160 6.27 -4.76 2.71
CA MET A 160 7.15 -5.71 2.01
C MET A 160 8.32 -6.16 2.89
N LEU A 161 8.98 -5.24 3.60
CA LEU A 161 10.07 -5.56 4.53
C LEU A 161 9.60 -6.43 5.70
N LEU A 162 8.39 -6.17 6.22
CA LEU A 162 7.73 -7.01 7.21
C LEU A 162 7.56 -8.44 6.68
N ALA A 163 7.09 -8.59 5.43
CA ALA A 163 6.92 -9.90 4.79
C ALA A 163 8.26 -10.65 4.62
N ILE A 164 9.29 -9.97 4.10
CA ILE A 164 10.63 -10.54 3.94
C ILE A 164 11.14 -11.04 5.29
N ARG A 165 10.99 -10.23 6.35
CA ARG A 165 11.51 -10.60 7.65
C ARG A 165 10.74 -11.78 8.27
N ILE A 166 9.42 -11.78 8.18
CA ILE A 166 8.57 -12.90 8.62
C ILE A 166 9.00 -14.19 7.90
N ALA A 167 9.17 -14.14 6.59
CA ALA A 167 9.60 -15.30 5.79
C ALA A 167 10.99 -15.80 6.22
N ALA A 168 11.93 -14.90 6.50
CA ALA A 168 13.28 -15.25 6.93
C ALA A 168 13.31 -15.88 8.33
N VAL A 169 12.60 -15.30 9.31
CA VAL A 169 12.56 -15.83 10.69
C VAL A 169 11.80 -17.16 10.79
N ASN A 170 10.87 -17.40 9.87
CA ASN A 170 10.14 -18.67 9.75
C ASN A 170 10.81 -19.66 8.79
N HIS A 171 12.01 -19.36 8.28
CA HIS A 171 12.78 -20.21 7.37
C HIS A 171 12.05 -20.59 6.07
N VAL A 172 11.09 -19.76 5.62
CA VAL A 172 10.43 -19.89 4.31
C VAL A 172 11.40 -19.49 3.20
N ILE A 173 12.28 -18.51 3.48
CA ILE A 173 13.37 -18.09 2.60
C ILE A 173 14.73 -18.23 3.30
N THR A 174 15.78 -18.43 2.52
CA THR A 174 17.16 -18.47 3.02
C THR A 174 17.69 -17.06 3.29
N SER A 175 18.76 -16.92 4.07
CA SER A 175 19.43 -15.63 4.28
C SER A 175 19.98 -15.02 2.98
N GLU A 176 20.32 -15.84 1.99
CA GLU A 176 20.73 -15.37 0.66
C GLU A 176 19.55 -14.74 -0.10
N GLN A 177 18.38 -15.39 -0.04
CA GLN A 177 17.15 -14.87 -0.64
C GLN A 177 16.69 -13.58 0.07
N GLU A 178 16.75 -13.53 1.41
CA GLU A 178 16.49 -12.30 2.18
C GLU A 178 17.41 -11.16 1.72
N LEU A 179 18.72 -11.40 1.62
CA LEU A 179 19.67 -10.40 1.14
C LEU A 179 19.37 -9.94 -0.29
N HIS A 180 18.99 -10.88 -1.17
CA HIS A 180 18.65 -10.59 -2.56
C HIS A 180 17.42 -9.66 -2.67
N GLU A 181 16.35 -9.95 -1.94
CA GLU A 181 15.15 -9.10 -1.91
C GLU A 181 15.47 -7.67 -1.44
N ILE A 182 16.30 -7.53 -0.39
CA ILE A 182 16.74 -6.22 0.10
C ILE A 182 17.58 -5.47 -0.94
N GLN A 183 18.48 -6.16 -1.64
CA GLN A 183 19.30 -5.55 -2.71
C GLN A 183 18.43 -5.08 -3.88
N ASP A 184 17.40 -5.84 -4.26
CA ASP A 184 16.50 -5.45 -5.33
C ASP A 184 15.62 -4.26 -4.93
N LEU A 185 15.13 -4.20 -3.69
CA LEU A 185 14.45 -3.01 -3.16
C LEU A 185 15.37 -1.78 -3.14
N LYS A 186 16.66 -1.93 -2.83
CA LYS A 186 17.65 -0.84 -2.91
C LYS A 186 17.84 -0.34 -4.35
N LYS A 187 17.92 -1.25 -5.33
CA LYS A 187 17.99 -0.86 -6.76
C LYS A 187 16.72 -0.12 -7.21
N LEU A 188 15.55 -0.56 -6.76
CA LEU A 188 14.28 0.12 -7.05
C LEU A 188 14.26 1.52 -6.44
N ALA A 189 14.66 1.66 -5.17
CA ALA A 189 14.75 2.96 -4.51
C ALA A 189 15.69 3.93 -5.24
N LEU A 190 16.87 3.46 -5.67
CA LEU A 190 17.84 4.27 -6.45
C LEU A 190 17.33 4.70 -7.83
N ASN A 191 16.27 4.08 -8.35
CA ASN A 191 15.71 4.41 -9.66
C ASN A 191 14.52 5.39 -9.55
N ILE A 192 14.12 5.81 -8.34
CA ILE A 192 12.97 6.72 -8.13
C ILE A 192 13.17 8.04 -8.87
N ASP A 193 14.32 8.70 -8.76
CA ASP A 193 14.56 9.99 -9.45
C ASP A 193 14.45 9.88 -10.97
N ASN A 194 14.89 8.75 -11.54
CA ASN A 194 14.74 8.48 -12.97
C ASN A 194 13.27 8.31 -13.37
N VAL A 195 12.46 7.65 -12.54
CA VAL A 195 11.01 7.52 -12.77
C VAL A 195 10.33 8.88 -12.67
N ILE A 196 10.72 9.72 -11.72
CA ILE A 196 10.21 11.10 -11.59
C ILE A 196 10.51 11.90 -12.87
N ASN A 197 11.76 11.91 -13.34
CA ASN A 197 12.16 12.63 -14.55
C ASN A 197 11.39 12.16 -15.82
N LYS A 198 11.19 10.85 -15.96
CA LYS A 198 10.38 10.28 -17.05
C LYS A 198 8.92 10.69 -16.95
N THR A 199 8.38 10.71 -15.72
CA THR A 199 6.99 11.12 -15.46
C THR A 199 6.78 12.59 -15.78
N GLU A 200 7.70 13.47 -15.39
CA GLU A 200 7.64 14.90 -15.76
C GLU A 200 7.67 15.09 -17.28
N SER A 201 8.51 14.34 -17.98
CA SER A 201 8.60 14.38 -19.45
C SER A 201 7.29 13.91 -20.10
N PHE A 202 6.71 12.82 -19.59
CA PHE A 202 5.41 12.33 -20.03
C PHE A 202 4.29 13.36 -19.79
N ILE A 203 4.23 13.97 -18.60
CA ILE A 203 3.23 14.99 -18.29
C ILE A 203 3.36 16.18 -19.23
N LYS A 204 4.58 16.68 -19.48
CA LYS A 204 4.83 17.78 -20.42
C LYS A 204 4.36 17.44 -21.84
N GLN A 205 4.60 16.22 -22.29
CA GLN A 205 4.19 15.75 -23.61
C GLN A 205 2.66 15.63 -23.75
N HIS A 206 1.96 15.28 -22.68
CA HIS A 206 0.53 14.96 -22.70
C HIS A 206 -0.36 16.01 -22.00
N ILE A 207 0.19 17.18 -21.66
CA ILE A 207 -0.48 18.18 -20.81
C ILE A 207 -1.84 18.64 -21.39
N ASP A 208 -1.93 18.83 -22.70
CA ASP A 208 -3.16 19.27 -23.36
C ASP A 208 -4.29 18.24 -23.25
N SER A 209 -3.97 16.96 -23.38
CA SER A 209 -4.97 15.89 -23.22
C SER A 209 -5.33 15.65 -21.75
N LEU A 210 -4.36 15.76 -20.84
CA LEU A 210 -4.58 15.59 -19.41
C LEU A 210 -5.46 16.70 -18.83
N THR A 211 -5.29 17.94 -19.29
CA THR A 211 -6.08 19.09 -18.82
C THR A 211 -7.49 19.17 -19.41
N LYS A 212 -7.74 18.51 -20.54
CA LYS A 212 -9.08 18.43 -21.17
C LYS A 212 -9.91 17.23 -20.69
N ALA A 213 -9.28 16.23 -20.08
CA ALA A 213 -9.96 15.03 -19.62
C ALA A 213 -11.01 15.37 -18.55
N THR A 214 -12.24 14.87 -18.75
CA THR A 214 -13.32 15.04 -17.77
C THR A 214 -13.45 13.84 -16.85
N GLN A 215 -12.73 12.76 -17.13
CA GLN A 215 -12.72 11.53 -16.37
C GLN A 215 -11.38 10.82 -16.54
N PHE A 216 -10.90 10.20 -15.45
CA PHE A 216 -9.73 9.33 -15.46
C PHE A 216 -10.09 7.92 -15.04
N THR A 217 -9.55 6.93 -15.75
CA THR A 217 -9.59 5.54 -15.31
C THR A 217 -8.21 4.93 -15.35
N SER A 218 -7.81 4.25 -14.29
CA SER A 218 -6.66 3.35 -14.30
C SER A 218 -7.14 1.90 -14.35
N ILE A 219 -6.40 1.07 -15.09
CA ILE A 219 -6.70 -0.35 -15.25
C ILE A 219 -5.42 -1.14 -14.98
N ALA A 220 -5.51 -2.14 -14.10
CA ALA A 220 -4.39 -2.97 -13.69
C ALA A 220 -4.84 -4.41 -13.37
N TYR A 221 -3.90 -5.30 -13.09
CA TYR A 221 -4.19 -6.66 -12.63
C TYR A 221 -3.16 -7.10 -11.58
N GLY A 222 -3.56 -8.05 -10.73
CA GLY A 222 -2.70 -8.60 -9.68
C GLY A 222 -2.15 -7.52 -8.71
N PRO A 223 -0.84 -7.51 -8.41
CA PRO A 223 -0.25 -6.56 -7.46
C PRO A 223 -0.50 -5.08 -7.75
N SER A 224 -0.70 -4.73 -9.02
CA SER A 224 -0.88 -3.34 -9.44
C SER A 224 -2.30 -2.79 -9.22
N VAL A 225 -3.26 -3.61 -8.76
CA VAL A 225 -4.63 -3.16 -8.45
C VAL A 225 -4.64 -2.17 -7.27
N GLY A 226 -3.77 -2.37 -6.27
CA GLY A 226 -3.60 -1.40 -5.19
C GLY A 226 -3.08 -0.04 -5.68
N THR A 227 -2.10 -0.05 -6.59
CA THR A 227 -1.58 1.16 -7.24
C THR A 227 -2.65 1.88 -8.06
N CYS A 228 -3.48 1.11 -8.77
CA CYS A 228 -4.61 1.60 -9.55
C CYS A 228 -5.66 2.29 -8.66
N SER A 229 -5.98 1.68 -7.51
CA SER A 229 -6.89 2.25 -6.51
C SER A 229 -6.33 3.53 -5.89
N GLU A 230 -5.03 3.56 -5.56
CA GLU A 230 -4.39 4.77 -5.03
C GLU A 230 -4.37 5.92 -6.03
N MET A 231 -4.10 5.62 -7.31
CA MET A 231 -4.19 6.63 -8.36
C MET A 231 -5.58 7.26 -8.40
N ALA A 232 -6.65 6.45 -8.32
CA ALA A 232 -8.02 6.94 -8.30
C ALA A 232 -8.28 7.83 -7.08
N THR A 233 -7.80 7.45 -5.90
CA THR A 233 -7.88 8.25 -4.67
C THR A 233 -7.19 9.60 -4.83
N LYS A 234 -5.91 9.63 -5.26
CA LYS A 234 -5.15 10.88 -5.42
C LYS A 234 -5.71 11.79 -6.50
N PHE A 235 -6.14 11.23 -7.62
CA PHE A 235 -6.75 12.03 -8.70
C PHE A 235 -8.08 12.64 -8.24
N SER A 236 -8.90 11.88 -7.52
CA SER A 236 -10.15 12.41 -6.94
C SER A 236 -9.90 13.56 -5.96
N GLU A 237 -8.87 13.45 -5.13
CA GLU A 237 -8.51 14.47 -4.14
C GLU A 237 -7.96 15.77 -4.77
N VAL A 238 -7.08 15.63 -5.78
CA VAL A 238 -6.25 16.73 -6.29
C VAL A 238 -6.75 17.26 -7.62
N VAL A 239 -7.02 16.37 -8.58
CA VAL A 239 -7.52 16.74 -9.92
C VAL A 239 -9.01 17.07 -9.86
N ARG A 240 -9.76 16.42 -8.96
CA ARG A 240 -11.17 16.70 -8.64
C ARG A 240 -12.12 16.51 -9.82
N VAL A 241 -11.83 15.51 -10.64
CA VAL A 241 -12.73 14.97 -11.65
C VAL A 241 -12.99 13.50 -11.34
N PRO A 242 -14.11 12.90 -11.82
CA PRO A 242 -14.37 11.48 -11.66
C PRO A 242 -13.14 10.64 -12.03
N SER A 243 -12.65 9.90 -11.05
CA SER A 243 -11.42 9.10 -11.17
C SER A 243 -11.64 7.72 -10.58
N GLN A 244 -11.43 6.69 -11.39
CA GLN A 244 -11.73 5.30 -11.04
C GLN A 244 -10.50 4.42 -11.25
N GLY A 245 -10.42 3.33 -10.48
CA GLY A 245 -9.42 2.28 -10.64
C GLY A 245 -10.11 0.93 -10.74
N PHE A 246 -9.80 0.17 -11.79
CA PHE A 246 -10.37 -1.16 -12.00
C PHE A 246 -9.31 -2.26 -12.10
N GLU A 247 -9.66 -3.41 -11.56
CA GLU A 247 -9.07 -4.66 -12.00
C GLU A 247 -9.47 -4.93 -13.47
N LEU A 248 -8.56 -5.48 -14.25
CA LEU A 248 -8.68 -5.63 -15.70
C LEU A 248 -9.95 -6.38 -16.13
N GLU A 249 -10.23 -7.55 -15.56
CA GLU A 249 -11.44 -8.31 -15.91
C GLU A 249 -12.69 -7.59 -15.41
N ALA A 250 -12.65 -6.99 -14.21
CA ALA A 250 -13.77 -6.18 -13.72
C ALA A 250 -14.13 -5.03 -14.68
N PHE A 251 -13.14 -4.38 -15.29
CA PHE A 251 -13.37 -3.35 -16.32
C PHE A 251 -14.10 -3.89 -17.56
N MET A 252 -13.80 -5.13 -17.95
CA MET A 252 -14.44 -5.79 -19.10
C MET A 252 -15.91 -6.18 -18.84
N HIS A 253 -16.36 -6.16 -17.59
CA HIS A 253 -17.70 -6.58 -17.18
C HIS A 253 -18.63 -5.42 -16.80
N GLY A 254 -18.56 -4.31 -17.56
CA GLY A 254 -19.48 -3.18 -17.42
C GLY A 254 -18.81 -1.82 -17.64
N PRO A 255 -17.72 -1.50 -16.91
CA PRO A 255 -17.07 -0.19 -16.99
C PRO A 255 -16.64 0.23 -18.41
N TYR A 256 -16.26 -0.72 -19.28
CA TYR A 256 -15.92 -0.41 -20.66
C TYR A 256 -17.05 0.29 -21.45
N LEU A 257 -18.33 0.13 -21.04
CA LEU A 257 -19.49 0.77 -21.66
C LEU A 257 -19.56 2.28 -21.36
N GLU A 258 -18.86 2.76 -20.33
CA GLU A 258 -18.80 4.19 -19.95
C GLU A 258 -17.82 4.98 -20.82
N VAL A 259 -16.91 4.28 -21.51
CA VAL A 259 -15.81 4.89 -22.27
C VAL A 259 -16.34 5.79 -23.38
N ASN A 260 -15.83 7.01 -23.40
CA ASN A 260 -16.18 8.03 -24.39
C ASN A 260 -14.93 8.86 -24.77
N LYS A 261 -15.09 9.78 -25.72
CA LYS A 261 -14.00 10.57 -26.30
C LYS A 261 -13.27 11.49 -25.31
N ASP A 262 -13.90 11.82 -24.18
CA ASP A 262 -13.36 12.75 -23.17
C ASP A 262 -12.76 11.99 -21.95
N HIS A 263 -12.67 10.66 -22.06
CA HIS A 263 -12.16 9.74 -21.05
C HIS A 263 -10.66 9.46 -21.24
N TYR A 264 -9.86 9.67 -20.21
CA TYR A 264 -8.43 9.36 -20.23
C TYR A 264 -8.12 8.08 -19.45
N ILE A 265 -7.61 7.06 -20.13
CA ILE A 265 -7.37 5.73 -19.56
C ILE A 265 -5.87 5.43 -19.43
N PHE A 266 -5.44 5.09 -18.22
CA PHE A 266 -4.11 4.61 -17.90
C PHE A 266 -4.12 3.09 -17.76
N SER A 267 -3.29 2.39 -18.55
CA SER A 267 -3.10 0.94 -18.42
C SER A 267 -1.76 0.64 -17.75
N LEU A 268 -1.79 0.10 -16.53
CA LEU A 268 -0.60 -0.25 -15.77
C LEU A 268 -0.18 -1.68 -16.13
N LYS A 269 0.83 -1.80 -17.02
CA LYS A 269 1.32 -3.10 -17.52
C LYS A 269 2.68 -3.45 -16.92
N PRO A 270 2.79 -4.49 -16.07
CA PRO A 270 4.08 -5.04 -15.66
C PRO A 270 4.89 -5.51 -16.88
N THR A 271 6.18 -5.17 -16.91
CA THR A 271 7.10 -5.44 -18.04
C THR A 271 7.37 -6.92 -18.33
N HIS A 272 6.98 -7.85 -17.45
CA HIS A 272 7.45 -9.24 -17.50
C HIS A 272 6.36 -10.33 -17.55
N LYS A 273 5.08 -10.00 -17.73
CA LYS A 273 4.04 -11.02 -17.99
C LYS A 273 3.37 -10.77 -19.34
N LYS A 274 3.37 -11.80 -20.19
CA LYS A 274 2.43 -11.87 -21.33
C LYS A 274 1.02 -11.74 -20.75
N VAL A 275 0.36 -10.63 -21.05
CA VAL A 275 -1.08 -10.52 -20.79
C VAL A 275 -1.74 -11.49 -21.76
N TYR A 276 -2.45 -12.50 -21.25
CA TYR A 276 -3.26 -13.39 -22.06
C TYR A 276 -4.57 -12.66 -22.45
N MET A 277 -4.48 -11.53 -23.15
CA MET A 277 -5.65 -10.99 -23.81
C MET A 277 -5.87 -11.79 -25.09
N LYS A 278 -6.98 -12.53 -25.17
CA LYS A 278 -7.48 -12.98 -26.47
C LYS A 278 -7.79 -11.72 -27.30
N LYS A 279 -7.31 -11.70 -28.54
CA LYS A 279 -7.43 -10.62 -29.53
C LYS A 279 -8.87 -10.14 -29.83
N SER A 280 -9.89 -10.75 -29.23
CA SER A 280 -11.31 -10.50 -29.49
C SER A 280 -11.92 -9.36 -28.65
N TYR A 281 -11.10 -8.60 -27.91
CA TYR A 281 -11.56 -7.60 -26.92
C TYR A 281 -10.96 -6.20 -27.10
N LEU A 282 -10.34 -5.93 -28.26
CA LEU A 282 -9.96 -4.59 -28.72
C LEU A 282 -10.71 -4.32 -30.04
#